data_AF-A0A0P6R6W7-F1
#
_entry.id   AF-A0A0P6R6W7-F1
#
_cell.length_a   1.000
_cell.length_b   1.000
_cell.length_c   1.000
_cell.angle_alpha   90.00
_cell.angle_beta   90.00
_cell.angle_gamma   90.00
#
_symmetry.space_group_name_H-M   'P 1'
#
loop_
_entity.id
_entity.type
_entity.pdbx_description
1 polymer ?
#
loop_
_entity_poly.entity_id
_entity_poly.type
_entity_poly.pdbx_seq_one_letter_code
_entity_poly.pdbx_strand_id
1 'polypeptide(L)'
;MTKAELIRAVAEETGQSQDAIEKTLAALTNKIIQTVKNGNDVTLSGFGTFKRKENSARKGRNPATGEAIDIAASSSLSFKQAQAVKDELNA
;
A
#
# COMPACT_ATOMS: atom_id res chain seq x y z
N MET A 1 4.85 3.68 15.26
CA MET A 1 5.22 4.68 14.26
C MET A 1 3.99 5.14 13.48
N THR A 2 3.57 6.38 13.68
CA THR A 2 2.54 7.10 12.93
C THR A 2 3.15 7.77 11.68
N LYS A 3 2.32 8.33 10.78
CA LYS A 3 2.82 9.10 9.61
C LYS A 3 3.75 10.24 10.03
N ALA A 4 3.39 10.97 11.08
CA ALA A 4 4.19 12.10 11.58
C ALA A 4 5.54 11.63 12.15
N GLU A 5 5.55 10.52 12.87
CA GLU A 5 6.78 9.91 13.39
C GLU A 5 7.69 9.41 12.26
N LEU A 6 7.12 8.78 11.23
CA LEU A 6 7.86 8.35 10.04
C LEU A 6 8.51 9.54 9.31
N ILE A 7 7.78 10.64 9.12
CA ILE A 7 8.30 11.85 8.48
C ILE A 7 9.50 12.40 9.26
N ARG A 8 9.41 12.42 10.59
CA ARG A 8 10.51 12.88 11.45
C ARG A 8 11.74 11.98 11.33
N ALA A 9 11.55 10.66 11.45
CA ALA A 9 12.65 9.70 11.35
C ALA A 9 13.38 9.81 10.00
N VAL A 10 12.63 9.87 8.90
CA VAL A 10 13.22 10.00 7.55
C VAL A 10 13.90 11.36 7.38
N ALA A 11 13.33 12.44 7.91
CA ALA A 11 13.95 13.77 7.87
C ALA A 11 15.29 13.80 8.63
N GLU A 12 15.36 13.14 9.79
CA GLU A 12 16.59 13.01 10.57
C GLU A 12 17.65 12.18 9.84
N GLU A 13 17.27 11.07 9.21
CA GLU A 13 18.19 10.20 8.44
C GLU A 13 18.70 10.86 7.16
N THR A 14 17.86 11.62 6.47
CA THR A 14 18.18 12.21 5.15
C THR A 14 18.73 13.64 5.24
N GLY A 15 18.63 14.28 6.42
CA GLY A 15 18.97 15.69 6.61
C GLY A 15 18.04 16.66 5.88
N GLN A 16 16.89 16.20 5.39
CA GLN A 16 15.90 17.04 4.69
C GLN A 16 14.89 17.66 5.66
N SER A 17 14.19 18.72 5.23
CA SER A 17 13.12 19.29 6.05
C SER A 17 11.91 18.35 6.11
N GLN A 18 11.19 18.37 7.24
CA GLN A 18 9.97 17.57 7.42
C GLN A 18 8.91 17.90 6.35
N ASP A 19 8.79 19.16 5.93
CA ASP A 19 7.91 19.59 4.83
C ASP A 19 8.30 18.95 3.49
N ALA A 20 9.60 18.88 3.18
CA ALA A 20 10.09 18.23 1.97
C ALA A 20 9.80 16.71 1.99
N ILE A 21 10.00 16.06 3.14
CA ILE A 21 9.69 14.63 3.31
C ILE A 21 8.18 14.38 3.21
N GLU A 22 7.35 15.24 3.81
CA GLU A 22 5.90 15.12 3.71
C GLU A 22 5.42 15.21 2.26
N LYS A 23 5.91 16.22 1.51
CA LYS A 23 5.60 16.39 0.08
C LYS A 23 6.07 15.20 -0.74
N THR A 24 7.27 14.69 -0.46
CA THR A 24 7.83 13.53 -1.15
C THR A 24 6.99 12.27 -0.90
N LEU A 25 6.62 12.01 0.36
CA LEU A 25 5.80 10.86 0.72
C LEU A 25 4.40 10.92 0.11
N ALA A 26 3.79 12.11 0.09
CA ALA A 26 2.50 12.34 -0.56
C ALA A 26 2.59 12.11 -2.07
N ALA A 27 3.64 12.63 -2.73
CA ALA A 27 3.86 12.44 -4.16
C ALA A 27 4.11 10.96 -4.52
N LEU A 28 4.92 10.26 -3.72
CA LEU A 28 5.18 8.83 -3.87
C LEU A 28 3.89 8.01 -3.80
N THR A 29 3.10 8.21 -2.76
CA THR A 29 1.84 7.48 -2.54
C THR A 29 0.86 7.73 -3.69
N ASN A 30 0.71 8.98 -4.11
CA ASN A 30 -0.13 9.34 -5.25
C ASN A 30 0.35 8.69 -6.54
N LYS A 31 1.66 8.67 -6.81
CA LYS A 31 2.20 8.06 -8.03
C LYS A 31 2.02 6.56 -8.06
N ILE A 32 2.17 5.88 -6.92
CA ILE A 32 1.86 4.44 -6.78
C ILE A 32 0.39 4.18 -7.13
N ILE A 33 -0.53 4.93 -6.51
CA ILE A 33 -1.98 4.77 -6.75
C ILE A 33 -2.31 4.97 -8.23
N GLN A 34 -1.81 6.02 -8.87
CA GLN A 34 -2.08 6.30 -10.28
C GLN A 34 -1.52 5.23 -11.20
N THR A 35 -0.30 4.75 -10.93
CA THR A 35 0.35 3.72 -11.75
C THR A 35 -0.42 2.40 -11.68
N VAL A 36 -0.79 1.99 -10.46
CA VAL A 36 -1.57 0.78 -10.23
C VAL A 36 -2.99 0.88 -10.78
N LYS A 37 -3.62 2.07 -10.68
CA LYS A 37 -4.93 2.33 -11.29
C LYS A 37 -4.90 2.11 -12.81
N ASN A 38 -3.80 2.47 -13.46
CA ASN A 38 -3.58 2.29 -14.90
C ASN A 38 -3.20 0.84 -15.28
N GLY A 39 -3.20 -0.09 -14.34
CA GLY A 39 -2.89 -1.51 -14.59
C GLY A 39 -1.41 -1.85 -14.59
N ASN A 40 -0.55 -0.90 -14.22
CA ASN A 40 0.90 -1.13 -14.14
C ASN A 40 1.32 -1.43 -12.70
N ASP A 41 2.29 -2.32 -12.56
CA ASP A 41 2.89 -2.64 -11.27
C ASP A 41 3.99 -1.62 -10.89
N VAL A 42 4.12 -1.31 -9.61
CA VAL A 42 5.24 -0.50 -9.09
C VAL A 42 6.12 -1.38 -8.23
N THR A 43 7.36 -1.59 -8.67
CA THR A 43 8.37 -2.36 -7.91
C THR A 43 9.36 -1.42 -7.26
N LEU A 44 9.50 -1.52 -5.95
CA LEU A 44 10.56 -0.90 -5.16
C LEU A 44 11.57 -1.98 -4.80
N SER A 45 12.74 -1.94 -5.45
CA SER A 45 13.82 -2.91 -5.23
C SER A 45 14.18 -3.01 -3.75
N GLY A 46 14.33 -4.23 -3.25
CA GLY A 46 14.63 -4.49 -1.84
C GLY A 46 13.41 -4.42 -0.90
N PHE A 47 12.32 -3.75 -1.29
CA PHE A 47 11.13 -3.60 -0.43
C PHE A 47 9.95 -4.47 -0.88
N GLY A 48 9.52 -4.34 -2.14
CA GLY A 48 8.41 -5.11 -2.66
C GLY A 48 7.72 -4.50 -3.86
N THR A 49 6.60 -5.09 -4.26
CA THR A 49 5.83 -4.68 -5.44
C THR A 49 4.39 -4.36 -5.07
N PHE A 50 3.92 -3.20 -5.53
CA PHE A 50 2.52 -2.79 -5.49
C PHE A 50 1.83 -3.18 -6.80
N LYS A 51 0.68 -3.85 -6.69
CA LYS A 51 -0.08 -4.37 -7.83
C LYS A 51 -1.57 -4.15 -7.65
N ARG A 52 -2.30 -4.05 -8.76
CA ARG A 52 -3.76 -4.03 -8.74
C ARG A 52 -4.24 -5.46 -8.50
N LYS A 53 -5.06 -5.66 -7.47
CA LYS A 53 -5.77 -6.91 -7.23
C LYS A 53 -7.22 -6.73 -7.61
N GLU A 54 -7.67 -7.51 -8.57
CA GLU A 54 -9.09 -7.62 -8.91
C GLU A 54 -9.75 -8.63 -7.98
N ASN A 55 -10.85 -8.22 -7.38
CA ASN A 55 -11.68 -9.05 -6.52
C ASN A 55 -12.98 -9.31 -7.28
N SER A 56 -13.23 -10.56 -7.65
CA SER A 56 -14.44 -10.97 -8.34
C SER A 56 -15.68 -10.76 -7.46
N ALA A 57 -16.82 -10.52 -8.11
CA ALA A 57 -18.10 -10.48 -7.43
C ALA A 57 -18.37 -11.82 -6.73
N ARG A 58 -18.89 -11.76 -5.52
CA ARG A 58 -19.19 -12.96 -4.71
C ARG A 58 -20.38 -12.72 -3.81
N LYS A 59 -21.03 -13.80 -3.38
CA LYS A 59 -22.05 -13.73 -2.33
C LYS A 59 -21.38 -13.70 -0.96
N GLY A 60 -21.70 -12.68 -0.17
CA GLY A 60 -21.36 -12.55 1.24
C GLY A 60 -22.57 -12.81 2.13
N ARG A 61 -22.35 -12.70 3.45
CA ARG A 61 -23.42 -12.67 4.45
C ARG A 61 -23.32 -11.40 5.27
N ASN A 62 -24.46 -10.79 5.56
CA ASN A 62 -24.53 -9.70 6.52
C ASN A 62 -24.23 -10.26 7.93
N PRO A 63 -23.20 -9.77 8.65
CA PRO A 63 -22.87 -10.27 9.98
C PRO A 63 -23.98 -10.06 11.02
N ALA A 64 -24.83 -9.05 10.82
CA ALA A 64 -25.90 -8.71 11.77
C ALA A 64 -27.21 -9.47 11.50
N THR A 65 -27.56 -9.73 10.24
CA THR A 65 -28.85 -10.37 9.86
C THR A 65 -28.71 -11.79 9.30
N GLY A 66 -27.50 -12.21 8.91
CA GLY A 66 -27.25 -13.52 8.29
C GLY A 66 -27.72 -13.64 6.84
N GLU A 67 -28.37 -12.62 6.29
CA GLU A 67 -28.89 -12.61 4.93
C GLU A 67 -27.76 -12.60 3.89
N ALA A 68 -28.02 -13.23 2.75
CA ALA A 68 -27.09 -13.23 1.63
C ALA A 68 -27.06 -11.83 0.99
N ILE A 69 -25.86 -11.27 0.86
CA ILE A 69 -25.63 -9.99 0.20
C ILE A 69 -24.73 -10.21 -1.02
N ASP A 70 -25.05 -9.56 -2.13
CA ASP A 70 -24.17 -9.56 -3.30
C ASP A 70 -23.06 -8.53 -3.11
N ILE A 71 -21.81 -8.99 -3.12
CA ILE A 71 -20.63 -8.13 -3.06
C ILE A 71 -20.14 -7.95 -4.50
N ALA A 72 -20.26 -6.73 -5.01
CA ALA A 72 -19.82 -6.37 -6.36
C ALA A 72 -18.31 -6.58 -6.55
N ALA A 73 -17.91 -6.79 -7.80
CA ALA A 73 -16.50 -6.82 -8.15
C ALA A 73 -15.83 -5.49 -7.79
N SER A 74 -14.62 -5.56 -7.25
CA SER A 74 -13.87 -4.38 -6.83
C SER A 74 -12.39 -4.53 -7.14
N SER A 75 -11.66 -3.42 -7.16
CA SER A 75 -10.21 -3.42 -7.27
C SER A 75 -9.60 -2.90 -5.98
N SER A 76 -8.56 -3.56 -5.49
CA SER A 76 -7.79 -3.12 -4.35
C SER A 76 -6.30 -2.98 -4.71
N LEU A 77 -5.59 -2.14 -3.95
CA LEU A 77 -4.13 -2.11 -3.99
C LEU A 77 -3.61 -3.28 -3.16
N SER A 78 -2.80 -4.14 -3.77
CA SER A 78 -2.07 -5.20 -3.08
C SER A 78 -0.58 -4.87 -3.02
N PHE A 79 0.05 -5.20 -1.90
CA PHE A 79 1.50 -5.11 -1.74
C PHE A 79 2.06 -6.52 -1.51
N LYS A 80 3.07 -6.88 -2.29
CA LYS A 80 3.83 -8.12 -2.14
C LYS A 80 5.25 -7.77 -1.71
N GLN A 81 5.63 -8.14 -0.49
CA GLN A 81 6.98 -7.90 0.02
C GLN A 81 8.05 -8.65 -0.80
N ALA A 82 9.24 -8.06 -0.88
CA ALA A 82 10.41 -8.71 -1.44
C ALA A 82 10.93 -9.81 -0.50
N GLN A 83 11.71 -10.75 -1.05
CA GLN A 83 12.33 -11.82 -0.27
C GLN A 83 13.25 -11.25 0.82
N ALA A 84 14.03 -10.21 0.50
CA ALA A 84 14.90 -9.52 1.45
C ALA A 84 14.15 -9.06 2.72
N VAL A 85 12.97 -8.44 2.56
CA VAL A 85 12.13 -8.04 3.71
C VAL A 85 11.63 -9.24 4.49
N LYS A 86 11.26 -10.33 3.81
CA LYS A 86 10.83 -11.56 4.50
C LYS A 86 11.98 -12.13 5.34
N ASP A 87 13.20 -12.12 4.81
CA ASP A 87 14.37 -12.65 5.50
C ASP A 87 14.74 -11.79 6.71
N GLU A 88 14.77 -10.45 6.57
CA GLU A 88 15.00 -9.53 7.70
C GLU A 88 13.98 -9.67 8.83
N LEU A 89 12.72 -9.96 8.50
CA LEU A 89 11.65 -10.11 9.51
C LEU A 89 11.66 -11.45 10.25
N ASN A 90 12.32 -12.49 9.72
CA ASN A 90 12.36 -13.82 10.31
C ASN A 90 13.78 -14.27 10.71
N ALA A 91 14.74 -13.34 10.66
CA ALA A 91 16.10 -13.53 11.15
C ALA A 91 16.16 -13.51 12.68
#